data_AF-A0A1G8ZZA1-F1
#
_entry.id   AF-A0A1G8ZZA1-F1
#
_cell.length_a   1.000
_cell.length_b   1.000
_cell.length_c   1.000
_cell.angle_alpha   90.00
_cell.angle_beta   90.00
_cell.angle_gamma   90.00
#
_symmetry.space_group_name_H-M   'P 1'
#
loop_
_entity.id
_entity.type
_entity.pdbx_description
1 polymer ?
#
loop_
_entity_poly.entity_id
_entity_poly.type
_entity_poly.pdbx_seq_one_letter_code
_entity_poly.pdbx_strand_id
1 'polypeptide(L)'
;ICGYMQRALEQLAEALEHAPSTPVRELDILPPDERAYLLEELNRTAVTYPEQQCINELFEAQVRQAPDAVAVVYQDQRVSYGELNARANRLAHHLIAIGVKPDQPVAICVARSMAMVVGLLAILKAGGAYLPLDPAYPPARLHQVLEDAAPHLLLADAAGRSALGDDALRDRTVVDLAAATPEWANLPASDPDPRALGLTSRHLAYVIYTSGSTGTPKGAQNEHRAIVNRLIWMQNAYGLKATDVVLQKTPFGFDVSAWEFFWTLLEGATLVLAPPDAHRDPAALVDLIIGERITTVHFVPSMLVSFMDAKSVDRCTSLRRVLCSGEALPAASVHKVRRLLPWTGLHNLYGPTEAAIDVTAWSCPDEFDGAIVPIGRPIANTRVYLLDGHRAPVPFGAVGELYIGGAGVARGYLNRPELTAERFIASPFVEGDRLYRSGDLARYLPDGNLEFLGRNDDQVKIRGFRIEPGEIAARLCEHPF
;
A
#
# COMPACT_ATOMS: atom_id res chain seq x y z
N ILE A 1 23.67 3.94 29.05
CA ILE A 1 23.42 4.81 30.23
C ILE A 1 24.62 5.72 30.51
N CYS A 2 25.81 5.21 30.83
CA CYS A 2 26.97 6.06 31.10
C CYS A 2 27.32 7.02 29.94
N GLY A 3 27.27 6.54 28.70
CA GLY A 3 27.48 7.38 27.51
C GLY A 3 26.48 8.54 27.40
N TYR A 4 25.17 8.28 27.61
CA TYR A 4 24.15 9.33 27.63
C TYR A 4 24.37 10.36 28.73
N MET A 5 24.72 9.90 29.94
CA MET A 5 24.98 10.80 31.07
C MET A 5 26.22 11.66 30.83
N GLN A 6 27.29 11.06 30.31
CA GLN A 6 28.50 11.79 29.94
C GLN A 6 28.18 12.87 28.90
N ARG A 7 27.49 12.49 27.82
CA ARG A 7 27.11 13.43 26.75
C ARG A 7 26.23 14.57 27.28
N ALA A 8 25.24 14.26 28.10
CA ALA A 8 24.36 15.26 28.70
C ALA A 8 25.12 16.24 29.61
N LEU A 9 26.09 15.75 30.40
CA LEU A 9 26.93 16.60 31.25
C LEU A 9 27.88 17.48 30.43
N GLU A 10 28.47 16.94 29.37
CA GLU A 10 29.30 17.70 28.42
C GLU A 10 28.51 18.82 27.76
N GLN A 11 27.31 18.52 27.23
CA GLN A 11 26.43 19.52 26.60
C GLN A 11 25.91 20.55 27.60
N LEU A 12 25.60 20.15 28.84
CA LEU A 12 25.21 21.09 29.88
C LEU A 12 26.35 22.05 30.23
N ALA A 13 27.58 21.54 30.37
CA ALA A 13 28.75 22.38 30.66
C ALA A 13 29.00 23.38 29.52
N GLU A 14 28.94 22.93 28.27
CA GLU A 14 29.08 23.78 27.08
C GLU A 14 27.99 24.85 27.01
N ALA A 15 26.73 24.49 27.27
CA ALA A 15 25.61 25.42 27.31
C ALA A 15 25.77 26.45 28.44
N LEU A 16 26.19 26.05 29.65
CA LEU A 16 26.42 27.01 30.74
C LEU A 16 27.51 28.03 30.43
N GLU A 17 28.54 27.64 29.66
CA GLU A 17 29.63 28.53 29.25
C GLU A 17 29.25 29.48 28.11
N HIS A 18 28.54 28.99 27.09
CA HIS A 18 28.32 29.73 25.84
C HIS A 18 26.88 30.21 25.62
N ALA A 19 25.89 29.54 26.21
CA ALA A 19 24.46 29.80 26.00
C ALA A 19 23.62 29.40 27.24
N PRO A 20 23.78 30.06 28.40
CA PRO A 20 23.24 29.59 29.68
C PRO A 20 21.71 29.60 29.75
N SER A 21 21.02 30.23 28.79
CA SER A 21 19.57 30.23 28.65
C SER A 21 19.03 29.08 27.80
N THR A 22 19.88 28.21 27.25
CA THR A 22 19.45 27.03 26.47
C THR A 22 18.57 26.13 27.35
N PRO A 23 17.33 25.82 26.92
CA PRO A 23 16.47 24.90 27.65
C PRO A 23 17.14 23.52 27.81
N VAL A 24 17.06 22.93 29.01
CA VAL A 24 17.65 21.61 29.29
C VAL A 24 17.19 20.53 28.29
N ARG A 25 15.94 20.63 27.81
CA ARG A 25 15.34 19.72 26.82
C ARG A 25 15.97 19.80 25.42
N GLU A 26 16.77 20.83 25.14
CA GLU A 26 17.48 21.02 23.86
C GLU A 26 18.91 20.50 23.91
N LEU A 27 19.37 20.02 25.08
CA LEU A 27 20.67 19.40 25.21
C LEU A 27 20.66 18.01 24.55
N ASP A 28 21.58 17.79 23.62
CA ASP A 28 21.73 16.50 22.95
C ASP A 28 22.29 15.47 23.95
N ILE A 29 21.56 14.38 24.14
CA ILE A 29 21.98 13.28 25.03
C ILE A 29 22.58 12.11 24.25
N LEU A 30 22.49 12.10 22.92
CA LEU A 30 22.98 11.00 22.10
C LEU A 30 24.50 11.16 21.85
N PRO A 31 25.29 10.11 22.12
CA PRO A 31 26.65 10.05 21.63
C PRO A 31 26.69 10.21 20.10
N PRO A 32 27.67 10.93 19.53
CA PRO A 32 27.77 11.15 18.09
C PRO A 32 27.71 9.87 17.25
N ASP A 33 28.39 8.81 17.69
CA ASP A 33 28.43 7.51 16.98
C ASP A 33 27.05 6.85 16.95
N GLU A 34 26.30 6.90 18.06
CA GLU A 34 24.94 6.36 18.11
C GLU A 34 23.98 7.18 17.25
N ARG A 35 24.13 8.50 17.26
CA ARG A 35 23.35 9.39 16.39
C ARG A 35 23.59 9.07 14.91
N ALA A 36 24.83 8.87 14.49
CA ALA A 36 25.17 8.46 13.14
C ALA A 36 24.60 7.07 12.80
N TYR A 37 24.69 6.12 13.74
CA TYR A 37 24.10 4.79 13.59
C TYR A 37 22.58 4.84 13.34
N LEU A 38 21.85 5.61 14.14
CA LEU A 38 20.39 5.75 14.05
C LEU A 38 19.94 6.46 12.77
N LEU A 39 20.62 7.54 12.37
CA LEU A 39 20.17 8.35 11.24
C LEU A 39 20.70 7.88 9.89
N GLU A 40 21.88 7.26 9.86
CA GLU A 40 22.58 6.92 8.63
C GLU A 40 22.70 5.40 8.44
N GLU A 41 23.27 4.67 9.40
CA GLU A 41 23.57 3.24 9.20
C GLU A 41 22.32 2.38 9.09
N LEU A 42 21.36 2.54 10.01
CA LEU A 42 20.07 1.83 9.96
C LEU A 42 19.21 2.23 8.75
N ASN A 43 19.55 3.36 8.11
CA ASN A 43 18.82 3.95 6.99
C ASN A 43 19.61 3.89 5.67
N ARG A 44 20.70 3.10 5.62
CA ARG A 44 21.48 2.87 4.40
C ARG A 44 20.79 1.87 3.48
N THR A 45 19.66 2.29 2.91
CA THR A 45 18.76 1.45 2.11
C THR A 45 18.75 1.81 0.62
N ALA A 46 19.63 2.70 0.17
CA ALA A 46 19.67 3.17 -1.20
C ALA A 46 19.97 2.03 -2.18
N VAL A 47 19.10 1.84 -3.17
CA VAL A 47 19.22 0.83 -4.24
C VAL A 47 18.75 1.44 -5.55
N THR A 48 19.50 1.23 -6.63
CA THR A 48 19.09 1.66 -7.97
C THR A 48 17.84 0.92 -8.42
N TYR A 49 16.87 1.66 -8.94
CA TYR A 49 15.62 1.13 -9.49
C TYR A 49 15.20 1.98 -10.69
N PRO A 50 14.27 1.52 -11.56
CA PRO A 50 13.82 2.27 -12.73
C PRO A 50 12.91 3.44 -12.34
N GLU A 51 13.46 4.43 -11.63
CA GLU A 51 12.72 5.55 -11.05
C GLU A 51 12.02 6.45 -12.07
N GLN A 52 12.40 6.37 -13.35
CA GLN A 52 11.82 7.15 -14.45
C GLN A 52 10.68 6.42 -15.16
N GLN A 53 10.46 5.13 -14.87
CA GLN A 53 9.43 4.32 -15.54
C GLN A 53 8.10 4.33 -14.76
N CYS A 54 7.01 4.28 -15.51
CA CYS A 54 5.66 4.10 -14.99
C CYS A 54 5.30 2.61 -14.94
N ILE A 55 4.26 2.28 -14.16
CA ILE A 55 3.78 0.89 -13.98
C ILE A 55 3.37 0.28 -15.32
N ASN A 56 2.66 1.04 -16.15
CA ASN A 56 2.20 0.58 -17.46
C ASN A 56 3.38 0.24 -18.38
N GLU A 57 4.47 1.01 -18.37
CA GLU A 57 5.65 0.74 -19.20
C GLU A 57 6.34 -0.58 -18.81
N LEU A 58 6.38 -0.89 -17.51
CA LEU A 58 6.90 -2.16 -17.00
C LEU A 58 5.99 -3.34 -17.39
N PHE A 59 4.66 -3.15 -17.30
CA PHE A 59 3.69 -4.15 -17.72
C PHE A 59 3.81 -4.44 -19.21
N GLU A 60 3.92 -3.40 -20.04
CA GLU A 60 4.10 -3.52 -21.49
C GLU A 60 5.41 -4.23 -21.85
N ALA A 61 6.48 -4.03 -21.06
CA ALA A 61 7.72 -4.77 -21.21
C ALA A 61 7.51 -6.27 -20.95
N GLN A 62 6.75 -6.64 -19.93
CA GLN A 62 6.40 -8.03 -19.65
C GLN A 62 5.53 -8.64 -20.76
N VAL A 63 4.54 -7.89 -21.28
CA VAL A 63 3.69 -8.33 -22.39
C VAL A 63 4.51 -8.67 -23.63
N ARG A 64 5.52 -7.85 -23.96
CA ARG A 64 6.42 -8.12 -25.10
C ARG A 64 7.26 -9.39 -24.93
N GLN A 65 7.59 -9.76 -23.69
CA GLN A 65 8.37 -10.97 -23.41
C GLN A 65 7.55 -12.25 -23.52
N ALA A 66 6.29 -12.24 -23.06
CA ALA A 66 5.46 -13.43 -22.98
C ALA A 66 3.97 -13.13 -23.26
N PRO A 67 3.60 -12.75 -24.50
CA PRO A 67 2.23 -12.33 -24.81
C PRO A 67 1.20 -13.45 -24.64
N ASP A 68 1.58 -14.71 -24.87
CA ASP A 68 0.69 -15.87 -24.81
C ASP A 68 0.58 -16.48 -23.40
N ALA A 69 1.38 -16.00 -22.43
CA ALA A 69 1.31 -16.48 -21.06
C ALA A 69 -0.01 -16.04 -20.39
N VAL A 70 -0.55 -16.85 -19.49
CA VAL A 70 -1.79 -16.54 -18.75
C VAL A 70 -1.51 -15.45 -17.73
N ALA A 71 -2.14 -14.28 -17.92
CA ALA A 71 -2.01 -13.13 -17.02
C ALA A 71 -3.03 -13.18 -15.89
N VAL A 72 -4.31 -13.40 -16.23
CA VAL A 72 -5.42 -13.31 -15.27
C VAL A 72 -6.36 -14.48 -15.43
N VAL A 73 -6.77 -15.05 -14.29
CA VAL A 73 -7.79 -16.09 -14.19
C VAL A 73 -8.93 -15.57 -13.31
N TYR A 74 -10.16 -15.71 -13.80
CA TYR A 74 -11.36 -15.44 -13.02
C TYR A 74 -12.43 -16.44 -13.38
N GLN A 75 -12.79 -17.30 -12.42
CA GLN A 75 -13.68 -18.44 -12.66
C GLN A 75 -13.12 -19.28 -13.85
N ASP A 76 -13.95 -19.63 -14.82
CA ASP A 76 -13.53 -20.41 -16.00
C ASP A 76 -12.78 -19.60 -17.06
N GLN A 77 -12.64 -18.28 -16.88
CA GLN A 77 -11.99 -17.41 -17.84
C GLN A 77 -10.49 -17.31 -17.58
N ARG A 78 -9.70 -17.47 -18.64
CA ARG A 78 -8.25 -17.23 -18.65
C ARG A 78 -7.93 -16.23 -19.75
N VAL A 79 -7.19 -15.18 -19.42
CA VAL A 79 -6.81 -14.12 -20.36
C VAL A 79 -5.29 -14.04 -20.40
N SER A 80 -4.73 -14.02 -21.61
CA SER A 80 -3.28 -13.90 -21.78
C SER A 80 -2.78 -12.47 -21.54
N TYR A 81 -1.46 -12.29 -21.37
CA TYR A 81 -0.85 -10.97 -21.27
C TYR A 81 -1.15 -10.10 -22.50
N GLY A 82 -1.06 -10.66 -23.70
CA GLY A 82 -1.35 -9.96 -24.96
C GLY A 82 -2.82 -9.54 -25.07
N GLU A 83 -3.74 -10.44 -24.70
CA GLU A 83 -5.18 -10.14 -24.70
C GLU A 83 -5.54 -9.08 -23.65
N LEU A 84 -5.00 -9.19 -22.45
CA LEU A 84 -5.20 -8.20 -21.38
C LEU A 84 -4.70 -6.83 -21.81
N ASN A 85 -3.48 -6.77 -22.38
CA ASN A 85 -2.90 -5.53 -22.87
C ASN A 85 -3.74 -4.91 -23.98
N ALA A 86 -4.17 -5.71 -24.97
CA ALA A 86 -5.01 -5.24 -26.06
C ALA A 86 -6.35 -4.65 -25.56
N ARG A 87 -7.00 -5.30 -24.59
CA ARG A 87 -8.24 -4.80 -23.98
C ARG A 87 -8.01 -3.49 -23.22
N ALA A 88 -6.95 -3.43 -22.43
CA ALA A 88 -6.57 -2.23 -21.68
C ALA A 88 -6.19 -1.06 -22.61
N ASN A 89 -5.48 -1.33 -23.70
CA ASN A 89 -5.09 -0.32 -24.69
C ASN A 89 -6.30 0.30 -25.39
N ARG A 90 -7.26 -0.52 -25.83
CA ARG A 90 -8.48 -0.02 -26.46
C ARG A 90 -9.23 0.92 -25.53
N LEU A 91 -9.42 0.52 -24.28
CA LEU A 91 -10.05 1.38 -23.27
C LEU A 91 -9.20 2.62 -23.00
N ALA A 92 -7.88 2.52 -22.89
CA ALA A 92 -6.99 3.66 -22.67
C ALA A 92 -7.09 4.71 -23.80
N HIS A 93 -7.13 4.29 -25.07
CA HIS A 93 -7.34 5.21 -26.20
C HIS A 93 -8.68 5.95 -26.11
N HIS A 94 -9.73 5.28 -25.65
CA HIS A 94 -11.01 5.93 -25.40
C HIS A 94 -10.93 6.93 -24.25
N LEU A 95 -10.30 6.55 -23.13
CA LEU A 95 -10.09 7.42 -21.98
C LEU A 95 -9.29 8.68 -22.35
N ILE A 96 -8.26 8.54 -23.18
CA ILE A 96 -7.49 9.66 -23.73
C ILE A 96 -8.40 10.55 -24.61
N ALA A 97 -9.22 9.96 -25.48
CA ALA A 97 -10.11 10.70 -26.37
C ALA A 97 -11.18 11.51 -25.62
N ILE A 98 -11.67 11.01 -24.48
CA ILE A 98 -12.64 11.71 -23.62
C ILE A 98 -11.96 12.58 -22.54
N GLY A 99 -10.64 12.73 -22.60
CA GLY A 99 -9.92 13.82 -21.92
C GLY A 99 -9.14 13.45 -20.67
N VAL A 100 -8.88 12.15 -20.39
CA VAL A 100 -7.95 11.75 -19.32
C VAL A 100 -6.56 12.31 -19.59
N LYS A 101 -5.94 12.88 -18.55
CA LYS A 101 -4.58 13.44 -18.56
C LYS A 101 -3.81 13.01 -17.32
N PRO A 102 -2.46 13.12 -17.34
CA PRO A 102 -1.64 12.95 -16.14
C PRO A 102 -2.14 13.72 -14.91
N ASP A 103 -1.97 13.12 -13.74
CA ASP A 103 -2.44 13.60 -12.42
C ASP A 103 -3.97 13.67 -12.21
N GLN A 104 -4.79 13.32 -13.20
CA GLN A 104 -6.24 13.31 -13.02
C GLN A 104 -6.73 12.02 -12.36
N PRO A 105 -7.46 12.09 -11.23
CA PRO A 105 -8.14 10.94 -10.68
C PRO A 105 -9.29 10.47 -11.59
N VAL A 106 -9.31 9.19 -11.93
CA VAL A 106 -10.41 8.52 -12.60
C VAL A 106 -11.04 7.54 -11.61
N ALA A 107 -12.29 7.79 -11.24
CA ALA A 107 -13.00 6.87 -10.34
C ALA A 107 -13.25 5.54 -11.05
N ILE A 108 -13.14 4.44 -10.29
CA ILE A 108 -13.50 3.12 -10.77
C ILE A 108 -14.29 2.40 -9.68
N CYS A 109 -15.58 2.17 -9.95
CA CYS A 109 -16.50 1.47 -9.05
C CYS A 109 -17.04 0.23 -9.75
N VAL A 110 -16.43 -0.91 -9.46
CA VAL A 110 -16.76 -2.19 -10.12
C VAL A 110 -16.66 -3.33 -9.13
N ALA A 111 -17.42 -4.40 -9.38
CA ALA A 111 -17.18 -5.67 -8.74
C ALA A 111 -15.87 -6.29 -9.25
N ARG A 112 -15.25 -7.13 -8.42
CA ARG A 112 -14.06 -7.87 -8.82
C ARG A 112 -14.37 -8.72 -10.05
N SER A 113 -13.62 -8.46 -11.12
CA SER A 113 -13.85 -9.05 -12.43
C SER A 113 -12.63 -8.83 -13.33
N MET A 114 -12.63 -9.44 -14.50
CA MET A 114 -11.63 -9.13 -15.54
C MET A 114 -11.68 -7.65 -15.96
N ALA A 115 -12.88 -7.07 -16.00
CA ALA A 115 -13.09 -5.67 -16.34
C ALA A 115 -12.44 -4.71 -15.35
N MET A 116 -12.37 -5.08 -14.06
CA MET A 116 -11.63 -4.32 -13.05
C MET A 116 -10.14 -4.22 -13.41
N VAL A 117 -9.49 -5.34 -13.75
CA VAL A 117 -8.05 -5.34 -14.10
C VAL A 117 -7.81 -4.54 -15.38
N VAL A 118 -8.66 -4.71 -16.39
CA VAL A 118 -8.64 -3.92 -17.63
C VAL A 118 -8.79 -2.42 -17.34
N GLY A 119 -9.74 -2.04 -16.49
CA GLY A 119 -9.98 -0.65 -16.10
C GLY A 119 -8.80 -0.02 -15.38
N LEU A 120 -8.20 -0.71 -14.41
CA LEU A 120 -7.02 -0.23 -13.70
C LEU A 120 -5.84 0.01 -14.66
N LEU A 121 -5.53 -0.95 -15.52
CA LEU A 121 -4.46 -0.82 -16.52
C LEU A 121 -4.76 0.28 -17.53
N ALA A 122 -6.00 0.40 -17.99
CA ALA A 122 -6.40 1.41 -18.96
C ALA A 122 -6.28 2.83 -18.41
N ILE A 123 -6.66 3.05 -17.14
CA ILE A 123 -6.48 4.34 -16.46
C ILE A 123 -5.00 4.73 -16.43
N LEU A 124 -4.13 3.82 -15.99
CA LEU A 124 -2.68 4.07 -15.94
C LEU A 124 -2.08 4.32 -17.33
N LYS A 125 -2.51 3.56 -18.34
CA LYS A 125 -2.08 3.73 -19.75
C LYS A 125 -2.56 5.04 -20.38
N ALA A 126 -3.72 5.55 -19.95
CA ALA A 126 -4.21 6.87 -20.33
C ALA A 126 -3.50 8.01 -19.57
N GLY A 127 -2.63 7.67 -18.60
CA GLY A 127 -1.92 8.60 -17.73
C GLY A 127 -2.71 9.04 -16.50
N GLY A 128 -3.96 8.60 -16.34
CA GLY A 128 -4.77 8.92 -15.16
C GLY A 128 -4.33 8.14 -13.92
N ALA A 129 -4.78 8.60 -12.77
CA ALA A 129 -4.62 7.90 -11.49
C ALA A 129 -5.93 7.21 -11.11
N TYR A 130 -5.90 5.91 -10.82
CA TYR A 130 -7.14 5.23 -10.44
C TYR A 130 -7.55 5.62 -9.00
N LEU A 131 -8.83 5.90 -8.83
CA LEU A 131 -9.50 6.15 -7.56
C LEU A 131 -10.50 5.00 -7.32
N PRO A 132 -10.12 3.95 -6.57
CA PRO A 132 -10.94 2.76 -6.42
C PRO A 132 -12.08 2.99 -5.43
N LEU A 133 -13.29 2.54 -5.82
CA LEU A 133 -14.50 2.59 -5.03
C LEU A 133 -15.09 1.18 -4.94
N ASP A 134 -15.09 0.60 -3.73
CA ASP A 134 -15.67 -0.73 -3.53
C ASP A 134 -17.22 -0.64 -3.50
N PRO A 135 -17.95 -1.26 -4.45
CA PRO A 135 -19.41 -1.22 -4.45
C PRO A 135 -20.05 -1.86 -3.21
N ALA A 136 -19.29 -2.63 -2.41
CA ALA A 136 -19.76 -3.17 -1.13
C ALA A 136 -19.75 -2.13 0.01
N TYR A 137 -19.18 -0.94 -0.20
CA TYR A 137 -19.22 0.13 0.80
C TYR A 137 -20.60 0.80 0.86
N PRO A 138 -20.98 1.36 2.02
CA PRO A 138 -22.22 2.12 2.14
C PRO A 138 -22.26 3.27 1.10
N PRO A 139 -23.39 3.51 0.43
CA PRO A 139 -23.51 4.57 -0.57
C PRO A 139 -23.04 5.94 -0.08
N ALA A 140 -23.37 6.31 1.17
CA ALA A 140 -22.91 7.55 1.78
C ALA A 140 -21.37 7.70 1.80
N ARG A 141 -20.64 6.59 2.04
CA ARG A 141 -19.17 6.58 2.03
C ARG A 141 -18.62 6.78 0.62
N LEU A 142 -19.27 6.20 -0.39
CA LEU A 142 -18.90 6.37 -1.79
C LEU A 142 -19.15 7.81 -2.26
N HIS A 143 -20.28 8.39 -1.85
CA HIS A 143 -20.66 9.77 -2.18
C HIS A 143 -19.66 10.76 -1.59
N GLN A 144 -19.29 10.62 -0.31
CA GLN A 144 -18.26 11.45 0.32
C GLN A 144 -16.92 11.44 -0.45
N VAL A 145 -16.50 10.28 -0.94
CA VAL A 145 -15.26 10.18 -1.74
C VAL A 145 -15.43 10.88 -3.08
N LEU A 146 -16.57 10.70 -3.76
CA LEU A 146 -16.85 11.35 -5.04
C LEU A 146 -17.03 12.87 -4.94
N GLU A 147 -17.55 13.36 -3.82
CA GLU A 147 -17.66 14.79 -3.51
C GLU A 147 -16.28 15.41 -3.28
N ASP A 148 -15.44 14.76 -2.47
CA ASP A 148 -14.11 15.28 -2.16
C ASP A 148 -13.15 15.20 -3.36
N ALA A 149 -13.14 14.07 -4.07
CA ALA A 149 -12.24 13.87 -5.21
C ALA A 149 -12.73 14.58 -6.48
N ALA A 150 -14.04 14.83 -6.58
CA ALA A 150 -14.71 15.43 -7.74
C ALA A 150 -14.20 14.90 -9.11
N PRO A 151 -14.14 13.56 -9.33
CA PRO A 151 -13.61 13.01 -10.57
C PRO A 151 -14.57 13.32 -11.72
N HIS A 152 -14.04 13.83 -12.83
CA HIS A 152 -14.82 14.10 -14.05
C HIS A 152 -15.27 12.81 -14.75
N LEU A 153 -14.46 11.76 -14.62
CA LEU A 153 -14.64 10.47 -15.28
C LEU A 153 -14.77 9.35 -14.27
N LEU A 154 -15.69 8.43 -14.56
CA LEU A 154 -15.98 7.28 -13.71
C LEU A 154 -16.17 6.02 -14.55
N LEU A 155 -15.43 4.97 -14.25
CA LEU A 155 -15.65 3.63 -14.81
C LEU A 155 -16.58 2.87 -13.86
N ALA A 156 -17.66 2.29 -14.39
CA ALA A 156 -18.58 1.48 -13.59
C ALA A 156 -19.07 0.24 -14.34
N ASP A 157 -19.41 -0.79 -13.57
CA ASP A 157 -20.22 -1.91 -14.00
C ASP A 157 -21.63 -1.82 -13.37
N ALA A 158 -22.46 -2.84 -13.56
CA ALA A 158 -23.80 -2.88 -12.98
C ALA A 158 -23.80 -2.76 -11.44
N ALA A 159 -22.83 -3.36 -10.75
CA ALA A 159 -22.74 -3.29 -9.29
C ALA A 159 -22.36 -1.89 -8.82
N GLY A 160 -21.38 -1.25 -9.48
CA GLY A 160 -20.98 0.11 -9.20
C GLY A 160 -22.10 1.13 -9.44
N ARG A 161 -22.81 1.02 -10.56
CA ARG A 161 -23.95 1.91 -10.87
C ARG A 161 -25.04 1.79 -9.81
N SER A 162 -25.36 0.57 -9.37
CA SER A 162 -26.32 0.32 -8.31
C SER A 162 -25.88 0.92 -6.97
N ALA A 163 -24.62 0.72 -6.58
CA ALA A 163 -24.08 1.22 -5.32
C ALA A 163 -24.01 2.76 -5.26
N LEU A 164 -23.72 3.41 -6.39
CA LEU A 164 -23.63 4.86 -6.49
C LEU A 164 -24.99 5.54 -6.61
N GLY A 165 -25.94 4.94 -7.32
CA GLY A 165 -27.24 5.54 -7.63
C GLY A 165 -27.16 6.68 -8.65
N ASP A 166 -28.30 7.01 -9.26
CA ASP A 166 -28.36 7.93 -10.41
C ASP A 166 -27.89 9.36 -10.09
N ASP A 167 -28.12 9.84 -8.86
CA ASP A 167 -27.73 11.19 -8.46
C ASP A 167 -26.21 11.38 -8.44
N ALA A 168 -25.45 10.38 -7.96
CA ALA A 168 -23.98 10.45 -7.92
C ALA A 168 -23.35 10.40 -9.34
N LEU A 169 -24.08 9.84 -10.32
CA LEU A 169 -23.62 9.66 -11.69
C LEU A 169 -23.99 10.84 -12.61
N ARG A 170 -24.99 11.66 -12.26
CA ARG A 170 -25.60 12.67 -13.16
C ARG A 170 -24.62 13.67 -13.76
N ASP A 171 -23.66 14.14 -12.98
CA ASP A 171 -22.72 15.20 -13.39
C ASP A 171 -21.34 14.67 -13.85
N ARG A 172 -21.26 13.37 -14.18
CA ARG A 172 -20.01 12.69 -14.51
C ARG A 172 -20.10 11.98 -15.85
N THR A 173 -18.98 11.92 -16.56
CA THR A 173 -18.87 11.06 -17.74
C THR A 173 -18.65 9.62 -17.25
N VAL A 174 -19.68 8.79 -17.39
CA VAL A 174 -19.67 7.39 -16.94
C VAL A 174 -19.36 6.45 -18.10
N VAL A 175 -18.29 5.68 -17.98
CA VAL A 175 -17.91 4.63 -18.93
C VAL A 175 -18.40 3.28 -18.37
N ASP A 176 -19.29 2.63 -19.10
CA ASP A 176 -19.88 1.35 -18.71
C ASP A 176 -19.01 0.17 -19.13
N LEU A 177 -18.32 -0.44 -18.17
CA LEU A 177 -17.43 -1.59 -18.40
C LEU A 177 -18.19 -2.91 -18.61
N ALA A 178 -19.51 -2.93 -18.42
CA ALA A 178 -20.38 -4.08 -18.69
C ALA A 178 -21.07 -4.01 -20.06
N ALA A 179 -20.81 -2.96 -20.87
CA ALA A 179 -21.39 -2.82 -22.19
C ALA A 179 -21.05 -4.00 -23.11
N ALA A 180 -22.07 -4.65 -23.68
CA ALA A 180 -21.90 -5.79 -24.59
C ALA A 180 -21.10 -5.45 -25.86
N THR A 181 -21.28 -4.23 -26.37
CA THR A 181 -20.54 -3.65 -27.49
C THR A 181 -19.98 -2.30 -27.07
N PRO A 182 -18.81 -2.26 -26.43
CA PRO A 182 -18.25 -1.03 -25.92
C PRO A 182 -17.80 -0.13 -27.08
N GLU A 183 -17.89 1.19 -26.91
CA GLU A 183 -17.51 2.17 -27.93
C GLU A 183 -16.04 2.05 -28.36
N TRP A 184 -15.19 1.57 -27.45
CA TRP A 184 -13.77 1.37 -27.68
C TRP A 184 -13.41 0.03 -28.33
N ALA A 185 -14.39 -0.84 -28.61
CA ALA A 185 -14.15 -2.19 -29.14
C ALA A 185 -13.28 -2.18 -30.41
N ASN A 186 -13.37 -1.14 -31.24
CA ASN A 186 -12.66 -0.99 -32.51
C ASN A 186 -11.48 0.00 -32.46
N LEU A 187 -11.16 0.56 -31.29
CA LEU A 187 -10.00 1.44 -31.13
C LEU A 187 -8.68 0.65 -31.25
N PRO A 188 -7.53 1.33 -31.42
CA PRO A 188 -6.24 0.67 -31.51
C PRO A 188 -5.96 -0.23 -30.30
N ALA A 189 -5.35 -1.39 -30.57
CA ALA A 189 -4.89 -2.30 -29.53
C ALA A 189 -3.41 -2.09 -29.15
N SER A 190 -2.73 -1.13 -29.80
CA SER A 190 -1.35 -0.74 -29.50
C SER A 190 -1.26 0.13 -28.25
N ASP A 191 -0.16 0.04 -27.52
CA ASP A 191 0.09 0.85 -26.34
C ASP A 191 0.03 2.36 -26.68
N PRO A 192 -0.68 3.19 -25.91
CA PRO A 192 -0.57 4.65 -26.03
C PRO A 192 0.87 5.10 -25.75
N ASP A 193 1.36 6.12 -26.45
CA ASP A 193 2.69 6.67 -26.19
C ASP A 193 2.68 7.54 -24.92
N PRO A 194 3.33 7.12 -23.82
CA PRO A 194 3.34 7.90 -22.57
C PRO A 194 3.99 9.27 -22.74
N ARG A 195 4.94 9.41 -23.67
CA ARG A 195 5.63 10.70 -23.92
C ARG A 195 4.71 11.70 -24.60
N ALA A 196 3.89 11.24 -25.56
CA ALA A 196 2.89 12.06 -26.21
C ALA A 196 1.82 12.57 -25.22
N LEU A 197 1.56 11.81 -24.15
CA LEU A 197 0.67 12.21 -23.06
C LEU A 197 1.33 13.15 -22.03
N GLY A 198 2.65 13.32 -22.08
CA GLY A 198 3.41 14.00 -21.03
C GLY A 198 3.46 13.22 -19.71
N LEU A 199 3.18 11.92 -19.74
CA LEU A 199 3.24 11.05 -18.57
C LEU A 199 4.69 10.86 -18.12
N THR A 200 4.90 10.89 -16.80
CA THR A 200 6.20 10.70 -16.14
C THR A 200 5.97 9.95 -14.83
N SER A 201 7.02 9.32 -14.30
CA SER A 201 6.93 8.55 -13.05
C SER A 201 6.58 9.39 -11.81
N ARG A 202 6.62 10.72 -11.90
CA ARG A 202 6.21 11.65 -10.84
C ARG A 202 4.70 11.89 -10.82
N HIS A 203 3.98 11.48 -11.86
CA HIS A 203 2.53 11.58 -11.87
C HIS A 203 1.90 10.52 -10.96
N LEU A 204 0.68 10.81 -10.53
CA LEU A 204 -0.10 9.91 -9.67
C LEU A 204 -0.41 8.60 -10.40
N ALA A 205 -0.17 7.48 -9.71
CA ALA A 205 -0.64 6.16 -10.12
C ALA A 205 -2.03 5.87 -9.52
N TYR A 206 -2.24 6.24 -8.26
CA TYR A 206 -3.51 6.03 -7.57
C TYR A 206 -3.75 7.03 -6.45
N VAL A 207 -5.03 7.19 -6.12
CA VAL A 207 -5.49 7.90 -4.93
C VAL A 207 -6.35 6.94 -4.12
N ILE A 208 -5.92 6.62 -2.91
CA ILE A 208 -6.66 5.73 -2.02
C ILE A 208 -7.15 6.50 -0.79
N TYR A 209 -8.44 6.39 -0.52
CA TYR A 209 -9.08 7.07 0.61
C TYR A 209 -9.01 6.25 1.89
N THR A 210 -8.48 6.86 2.95
CA THR A 210 -8.52 6.30 4.31
C THR A 210 -9.56 7.04 5.16
N SER A 211 -9.90 6.48 6.32
CA SER A 211 -10.60 7.23 7.37
C SER A 211 -9.80 8.45 7.80
N GLY A 212 -10.51 9.51 8.22
CA GLY A 212 -9.92 10.76 8.70
C GLY A 212 -10.38 11.06 10.12
N SER A 213 -9.47 11.59 10.95
CA SER A 213 -9.74 11.91 12.36
C SER A 213 -10.88 12.90 12.57
N THR A 214 -11.14 13.78 11.58
CA THR A 214 -12.24 14.75 11.57
C THR A 214 -13.57 14.19 11.04
N GLY A 215 -13.61 12.89 10.74
CA GLY A 215 -14.78 12.23 10.17
C GLY A 215 -15.01 12.40 8.68
N THR A 216 -14.10 13.08 7.99
CA THR A 216 -14.09 13.14 6.53
C THR A 216 -12.94 12.28 5.99
N PRO A 217 -13.22 11.33 5.09
CA PRO A 217 -12.19 10.53 4.42
C PRO A 217 -11.12 11.40 3.72
N LYS A 218 -9.88 10.92 3.67
CA LYS A 218 -8.75 11.63 3.04
C LYS A 218 -8.06 10.77 1.98
N GLY A 219 -7.85 11.32 0.78
CA GLY A 219 -7.24 10.62 -0.35
C GLY A 219 -5.72 10.74 -0.36
N ALA A 220 -4.98 9.66 -0.09
CA ALA A 220 -3.53 9.64 -0.17
C ALA A 220 -3.05 9.50 -1.63
N GLN A 221 -2.29 10.49 -2.10
CA GLN A 221 -1.87 10.63 -3.50
C GLN A 221 -0.51 9.95 -3.75
N ASN A 222 -0.51 8.76 -4.36
CA ASN A 222 0.71 7.97 -4.59
C ASN A 222 1.18 8.06 -6.05
N GLU A 223 2.48 8.30 -6.24
CA GLU A 223 3.12 8.46 -7.55
C GLU A 223 3.63 7.13 -8.11
N HIS A 224 3.74 7.02 -9.43
CA HIS A 224 4.28 5.82 -10.09
C HIS A 224 5.65 5.41 -9.54
N ARG A 225 6.59 6.34 -9.38
CA ARG A 225 7.93 6.04 -8.86
C ARG A 225 7.93 5.44 -7.46
N ALA A 226 6.95 5.79 -6.62
CA ALA A 226 6.85 5.33 -5.25
C ALA A 226 6.44 3.84 -5.21
N ILE A 227 5.40 3.50 -5.96
CA ILE A 227 4.96 2.11 -6.08
C ILE A 227 5.96 1.25 -6.87
N VAL A 228 6.60 1.78 -7.92
CA VAL A 228 7.66 1.05 -8.64
C VAL A 228 8.83 0.69 -7.71
N ASN A 229 9.29 1.61 -6.84
CA ASN A 229 10.29 1.30 -5.82
C ASN A 229 9.84 0.11 -4.93
N ARG A 230 8.59 0.17 -4.45
CA ARG A 230 8.01 -0.86 -3.58
C ARG A 230 7.92 -2.23 -4.26
N LEU A 231 7.55 -2.28 -5.55
CA LEU A 231 7.43 -3.53 -6.32
C LEU A 231 8.79 -4.13 -6.65
N ILE A 232 9.77 -3.31 -7.04
CA ILE A 232 11.15 -3.78 -7.33
C ILE A 232 11.83 -4.30 -6.06
N TRP A 233 11.64 -3.62 -4.92
CA TRP A 233 12.08 -4.17 -3.64
C TRP A 233 11.44 -5.53 -3.36
N MET A 234 10.12 -5.65 -3.57
CA MET A 234 9.38 -6.89 -3.34
C MET A 234 9.91 -8.02 -4.19
N GLN A 235 10.21 -7.73 -5.46
CA GLN A 235 10.77 -8.69 -6.38
C GLN A 235 12.17 -9.15 -5.95
N ASN A 236 13.03 -8.22 -5.55
CA ASN A 236 14.37 -8.55 -5.05
C ASN A 236 14.33 -9.37 -3.77
N ALA A 237 13.38 -9.07 -2.86
CA ALA A 237 13.25 -9.75 -1.58
C ALA A 237 12.63 -11.15 -1.71
N TYR A 238 11.67 -11.32 -2.61
CA TYR A 238 10.81 -12.53 -2.62
C TYR A 238 10.87 -13.35 -3.90
N GLY A 239 11.37 -12.79 -5.02
CA GLY A 239 11.62 -13.52 -6.27
C GLY A 239 10.37 -14.20 -6.85
N LEU A 240 9.36 -13.42 -7.22
CA LEU A 240 8.20 -13.94 -7.96
C LEU A 240 8.65 -14.40 -9.34
N LYS A 241 8.10 -15.52 -9.81
CA LYS A 241 8.44 -16.13 -11.10
C LYS A 241 7.18 -16.23 -11.95
N ALA A 242 7.36 -16.35 -13.27
CA ALA A 242 6.27 -16.59 -14.21
C ALA A 242 5.46 -17.89 -13.93
N THR A 243 6.02 -18.84 -13.17
CA THR A 243 5.33 -20.07 -12.75
C THR A 243 4.50 -19.89 -11.48
N ASP A 244 4.60 -18.74 -10.82
CA ASP A 244 3.88 -18.46 -9.59
C ASP A 244 2.47 -17.97 -9.88
N VAL A 245 1.58 -18.28 -8.94
CA VAL A 245 0.18 -17.88 -8.96
C VAL A 245 -0.10 -17.03 -7.73
N VAL A 246 -0.57 -15.79 -7.95
CA VAL A 246 -0.88 -14.81 -6.90
C VAL A 246 -2.39 -14.66 -6.77
N LEU A 247 -2.89 -14.71 -5.55
CA LEU A 247 -4.31 -14.51 -5.28
C LEU A 247 -4.62 -13.03 -5.08
N GLN A 248 -5.47 -12.47 -5.96
CA GLN A 248 -6.11 -11.18 -5.77
C GLN A 248 -7.37 -11.38 -4.93
N LYS A 249 -7.28 -11.04 -3.64
CA LYS A 249 -8.43 -11.14 -2.71
C LYS A 249 -8.69 -9.86 -1.92
N THR A 250 -7.71 -8.98 -1.85
CA THR A 250 -7.84 -7.77 -1.06
C THR A 250 -8.80 -6.82 -1.79
N PRO A 251 -9.79 -6.20 -1.12
CA PRO A 251 -10.61 -5.21 -1.77
C PRO A 251 -9.74 -4.10 -2.35
N PHE A 252 -9.99 -3.72 -3.61
CA PHE A 252 -9.11 -2.83 -4.37
C PHE A 252 -9.13 -1.36 -3.90
N GLY A 253 -10.02 -1.04 -2.95
CA GLY A 253 -9.99 0.18 -2.15
C GLY A 253 -8.86 0.22 -1.11
N PHE A 254 -8.18 -0.90 -0.83
CA PHE A 254 -6.98 -0.96 0.00
C PHE A 254 -5.73 -1.02 -0.87
N ASP A 255 -4.70 -0.31 -0.46
CA ASP A 255 -3.41 -0.18 -1.15
C ASP A 255 -2.65 -1.50 -1.30
N VAL A 256 -2.80 -2.44 -0.35
CA VAL A 256 -2.29 -3.81 -0.45
C VAL A 256 -2.70 -4.50 -1.75
N SER A 257 -3.90 -4.23 -2.27
CA SER A 257 -4.35 -4.81 -3.54
C SER A 257 -3.45 -4.38 -4.71
N ALA A 258 -2.82 -3.21 -4.64
CA ALA A 258 -2.00 -2.69 -5.73
C ALA A 258 -0.79 -3.60 -6.01
N TRP A 259 -0.14 -4.15 -4.97
CA TRP A 259 0.92 -5.12 -5.23
C TRP A 259 0.36 -6.47 -5.69
N GLU A 260 -0.84 -6.89 -5.24
CA GLU A 260 -1.47 -8.12 -5.76
C GLU A 260 -1.63 -8.01 -7.28
N PHE A 261 -2.09 -6.86 -7.80
CA PHE A 261 -2.18 -6.62 -9.24
C PHE A 261 -0.81 -6.49 -9.90
N PHE A 262 -0.05 -5.48 -9.49
CA PHE A 262 1.07 -5.02 -10.30
C PHE A 262 2.31 -5.88 -10.09
N TRP A 263 2.64 -6.35 -8.89
CA TRP A 263 3.79 -7.25 -8.74
C TRP A 263 3.63 -8.51 -9.60
N THR A 264 2.41 -9.07 -9.60
CA THR A 264 2.07 -10.24 -10.42
C THR A 264 2.25 -9.97 -11.91
N LEU A 265 1.66 -8.88 -12.39
CA LEU A 265 1.64 -8.55 -13.81
C LEU A 265 2.98 -8.03 -14.34
N LEU A 266 3.84 -7.50 -13.48
CA LEU A 266 5.18 -7.04 -13.89
C LEU A 266 6.18 -8.20 -14.04
N GLU A 267 5.96 -9.32 -13.34
CA GLU A 267 6.89 -10.46 -13.29
C GLU A 267 6.45 -11.68 -14.11
N GLY A 268 5.38 -11.53 -14.90
CA GLY A 268 4.88 -12.59 -15.78
C GLY A 268 4.12 -13.71 -15.07
N ALA A 269 3.81 -13.53 -13.78
CA ALA A 269 3.06 -14.49 -12.98
C ALA A 269 1.56 -14.48 -13.33
N THR A 270 0.81 -15.44 -12.81
CA THR A 270 -0.65 -15.51 -13.01
C THR A 270 -1.40 -14.90 -11.83
N LEU A 271 -2.30 -13.96 -12.11
CA LEU A 271 -3.20 -13.34 -11.15
C LEU A 271 -4.54 -14.09 -11.12
N VAL A 272 -4.88 -14.73 -10.00
CA VAL A 272 -6.18 -15.36 -9.80
C VAL A 272 -7.08 -14.40 -9.01
N LEU A 273 -8.21 -14.03 -9.58
CA LEU A 273 -9.20 -13.20 -8.91
C LEU A 273 -10.10 -14.06 -8.02
N ALA A 274 -10.12 -13.81 -6.71
CA ALA A 274 -10.99 -14.53 -5.78
C ALA A 274 -12.47 -14.27 -6.12
N PRO A 275 -13.36 -15.28 -6.15
CA PRO A 275 -14.79 -15.04 -6.32
C PRO A 275 -15.36 -14.07 -5.25
N PRO A 276 -16.54 -13.47 -5.49
CA PRO A 276 -17.25 -12.72 -4.46
C PRO A 276 -17.32 -13.51 -3.16
N ASP A 277 -17.17 -12.81 -2.02
CA ASP A 277 -17.20 -13.36 -0.65
C ASP A 277 -16.15 -14.40 -0.26
N ALA A 278 -15.45 -15.04 -1.21
CA ALA A 278 -14.40 -16.02 -0.91
C ALA A 278 -13.33 -15.46 0.03
N HIS A 279 -12.95 -14.18 -0.14
CA HIS A 279 -12.00 -13.50 0.74
C HIS A 279 -12.40 -13.40 2.22
N ARG A 280 -13.66 -13.68 2.59
CA ARG A 280 -14.18 -13.69 3.98
C ARG A 280 -14.50 -15.09 4.49
N ASP A 281 -14.45 -16.11 3.63
CA ASP A 281 -14.72 -17.51 3.98
C ASP A 281 -13.40 -18.31 3.96
N PRO A 282 -12.87 -18.66 5.14
CA PRO A 282 -11.65 -19.47 5.25
C PRO A 282 -11.70 -20.81 4.50
N ALA A 283 -12.85 -21.48 4.45
CA ALA A 283 -12.97 -22.77 3.77
C ALA A 283 -12.91 -22.58 2.25
N ALA A 284 -13.64 -21.60 1.72
CA ALA A 284 -13.58 -21.24 0.31
C ALA A 284 -12.17 -20.80 -0.11
N LEU A 285 -11.42 -20.10 0.76
CA LEU A 285 -10.02 -19.75 0.50
C LEU A 285 -9.12 -20.99 0.42
N VAL A 286 -9.28 -21.96 1.33
CA VAL A 286 -8.51 -23.22 1.26
C VAL A 286 -8.79 -23.95 -0.05
N ASP A 287 -10.07 -24.09 -0.42
CA ASP A 287 -10.46 -24.76 -1.67
C ASP A 287 -9.90 -24.04 -2.90
N LEU A 288 -9.95 -22.70 -2.91
CA LEU A 288 -9.38 -21.89 -3.99
C LEU A 288 -7.86 -22.01 -4.07
N ILE A 289 -7.16 -21.98 -2.93
CA ILE A 289 -5.70 -22.15 -2.86
C ILE A 289 -5.28 -23.50 -3.42
N ILE A 290 -6.00 -24.56 -3.06
CA ILE A 290 -5.74 -25.92 -3.54
C ILE A 290 -6.06 -26.04 -5.03
N GLY A 291 -7.23 -25.56 -5.45
CA GLY A 291 -7.73 -25.70 -6.83
C GLY A 291 -6.88 -24.95 -7.85
N GLU A 292 -6.56 -23.69 -7.57
CA GLU A 292 -5.78 -22.83 -8.47
C GLU A 292 -4.27 -22.87 -8.19
N ARG A 293 -3.85 -23.72 -7.24
CA ARG A 293 -2.45 -23.91 -6.83
C ARG A 293 -1.77 -22.59 -6.48
N ILE A 294 -2.47 -21.74 -5.72
CA ILE A 294 -1.96 -20.43 -5.29
C ILE A 294 -0.61 -20.60 -4.57
N THR A 295 0.35 -19.76 -4.95
CA THR A 295 1.72 -19.76 -4.40
C THR A 295 1.97 -18.61 -3.44
N THR A 296 1.26 -17.49 -3.63
CA THR A 296 1.53 -16.24 -2.94
C THR A 296 0.21 -15.59 -2.55
N VAL A 297 0.06 -15.25 -1.27
CA VAL A 297 -1.17 -14.67 -0.73
C VAL A 297 -0.86 -13.65 0.37
N HIS A 298 -1.68 -12.60 0.44
CA HIS A 298 -1.68 -11.66 1.56
C HIS A 298 -2.61 -12.14 2.68
N PHE A 299 -2.40 -11.77 3.94
CA PHE A 299 -3.43 -11.79 4.96
C PHE A 299 -3.34 -10.57 5.88
N VAL A 300 -4.48 -10.01 6.26
CA VAL A 300 -4.56 -9.27 7.51
C VAL A 300 -4.41 -10.28 8.66
N PRO A 301 -3.63 -10.01 9.72
CA PRO A 301 -3.40 -10.96 10.82
C PRO A 301 -4.66 -11.59 11.41
N SER A 302 -5.74 -10.83 11.63
CA SER A 302 -7.01 -11.40 12.09
C SER A 302 -7.58 -12.46 11.13
N MET A 303 -7.45 -12.24 9.82
CA MET A 303 -7.89 -13.19 8.80
C MET A 303 -6.96 -14.39 8.70
N LEU A 304 -5.65 -14.21 8.91
CA LEU A 304 -4.70 -15.32 9.00
C LEU A 304 -5.10 -16.28 10.13
N VAL A 305 -5.48 -15.77 11.30
CA VAL A 305 -5.94 -16.61 12.43
C VAL A 305 -7.09 -17.50 11.97
N SER A 306 -8.15 -16.91 11.41
CA SER A 306 -9.31 -17.65 10.91
C SER A 306 -8.96 -18.62 9.78
N PHE A 307 -8.08 -18.23 8.86
CA PHE A 307 -7.58 -19.11 7.80
C PHE A 307 -6.88 -20.32 8.38
N MET A 308 -5.96 -20.14 9.34
CA MET A 308 -5.23 -21.25 9.96
C MET A 308 -6.12 -22.17 10.82
N ASP A 309 -7.33 -21.74 11.21
CA ASP A 309 -8.34 -22.58 11.88
C ASP A 309 -9.22 -23.38 10.90
N ALA A 310 -9.16 -23.09 9.61
CA ALA A 310 -9.92 -23.82 8.60
C ALA A 310 -9.44 -25.28 8.47
N LYS A 311 -10.36 -26.16 8.06
CA LYS A 311 -10.02 -27.55 7.75
C LYS A 311 -9.15 -27.61 6.50
N SER A 312 -8.26 -28.60 6.42
CA SER A 312 -7.44 -28.88 5.23
C SER A 312 -6.41 -27.80 4.87
N VAL A 313 -6.10 -26.86 5.76
CA VAL A 313 -5.06 -25.84 5.50
C VAL A 313 -3.71 -26.49 5.18
N ASP A 314 -3.38 -27.60 5.86
CA ASP A 314 -2.19 -28.42 5.63
C ASP A 314 -2.10 -28.98 4.19
N ARG A 315 -3.20 -28.98 3.43
CA ARG A 315 -3.23 -29.39 2.02
C ARG A 315 -2.88 -28.27 1.05
N CYS A 316 -2.69 -27.03 1.51
CA CYS A 316 -2.24 -25.87 0.71
C CYS A 316 -0.75 -25.97 0.34
N THR A 317 -0.34 -27.09 -0.27
CA THR A 317 1.06 -27.46 -0.54
C THR A 317 1.73 -26.63 -1.63
N SER A 318 0.95 -25.90 -2.44
CA SER A 318 1.47 -24.95 -3.42
C SER A 318 1.91 -23.63 -2.79
N LEU A 319 1.43 -23.29 -1.60
CA LEU A 319 1.65 -22.00 -0.98
C LEU A 319 3.11 -21.86 -0.55
N ARG A 320 3.81 -20.88 -1.09
CA ARG A 320 5.23 -20.62 -0.84
C ARG A 320 5.44 -19.37 0.00
N ARG A 321 4.57 -18.37 -0.16
CA ARG A 321 4.70 -17.06 0.47
C ARG A 321 3.37 -16.61 1.05
N VAL A 322 3.37 -16.33 2.34
CA VAL A 322 2.30 -15.62 3.05
C VAL A 322 2.85 -14.29 3.50
N LEU A 323 2.25 -13.21 3.03
CA LEU A 323 2.57 -11.86 3.45
C LEU A 323 1.48 -11.35 4.38
N CYS A 324 1.86 -10.75 5.50
CA CYS A 324 0.94 -10.19 6.46
C CYS A 324 1.18 -8.71 6.67
N SER A 325 0.12 -7.91 6.68
CA SER A 325 0.19 -6.50 7.04
C SER A 325 -1.16 -5.98 7.50
N GLY A 326 -1.16 -4.78 8.05
CA GLY A 326 -2.38 -4.08 8.47
C GLY A 326 -2.76 -4.27 9.94
N GLU A 327 -2.15 -5.19 10.69
CA GLU A 327 -2.29 -5.31 12.15
C GLU A 327 -0.98 -5.85 12.76
N ALA A 328 -0.87 -5.85 14.09
CA ALA A 328 0.20 -6.57 14.76
C ALA A 328 0.03 -8.08 14.52
N LEU A 329 1.08 -8.75 14.04
CA LEU A 329 1.06 -10.19 13.77
C LEU A 329 1.31 -10.98 15.07
N PRO A 330 0.37 -11.82 15.56
CA PRO A 330 0.59 -12.57 16.79
C PRO A 330 1.65 -13.66 16.61
N ALA A 331 2.55 -13.82 17.59
CA ALA A 331 3.52 -14.91 17.59
C ALA A 331 2.84 -16.29 17.50
N ALA A 332 1.67 -16.48 18.12
CA ALA A 332 0.90 -17.73 18.03
C ALA A 332 0.53 -18.08 16.57
N SER A 333 0.22 -17.08 15.74
CA SER A 333 -0.06 -17.27 14.30
C SER A 333 1.19 -17.72 13.57
N VAL A 334 2.36 -17.13 13.87
CA VAL A 334 3.65 -17.54 13.30
C VAL A 334 3.95 -19.02 13.59
N HIS A 335 3.86 -19.43 14.87
CA HIS A 335 4.08 -20.82 15.26
C HIS A 335 3.10 -21.78 14.58
N LYS A 336 1.84 -21.36 14.40
CA LYS A 336 0.81 -22.17 13.77
C LYS A 336 1.04 -22.34 12.26
N VAL A 337 1.43 -21.26 11.56
CA VAL A 337 1.85 -21.33 10.15
C VAL A 337 3.02 -22.28 9.99
N ARG A 338 4.08 -22.14 10.81
CA ARG A 338 5.25 -23.02 10.74
C ARG A 338 4.92 -24.50 10.97
N ARG A 339 3.96 -24.79 11.85
CA ARG A 339 3.53 -26.17 12.13
C ARG A 339 2.71 -26.78 10.99
N LEU A 340 1.76 -26.02 10.42
CA LEU A 340 0.79 -26.53 9.44
C LEU A 340 1.27 -26.38 7.99
N LEU A 341 2.15 -25.41 7.72
CA LEU A 341 2.68 -25.03 6.41
C LEU A 341 4.21 -24.83 6.48
N PRO A 342 5.00 -25.85 6.87
CA PRO A 342 6.44 -25.70 7.11
C PRO A 342 7.26 -25.32 5.87
N TRP A 343 6.70 -25.44 4.66
CA TRP A 343 7.33 -25.05 3.39
C TRP A 343 7.02 -23.61 2.96
N THR A 344 6.18 -22.88 3.73
CA THR A 344 5.73 -21.52 3.40
C THR A 344 6.55 -20.48 4.16
N GLY A 345 7.15 -19.53 3.44
CA GLY A 345 7.73 -18.33 4.03
C GLY A 345 6.65 -17.38 4.54
N LEU A 346 6.77 -16.96 5.80
CA LEU A 346 5.88 -15.98 6.44
C LEU A 346 6.61 -14.64 6.59
N HIS A 347 6.01 -13.59 6.03
CA HIS A 347 6.60 -12.25 5.99
C HIS A 347 5.66 -11.25 6.65
N ASN A 348 6.12 -10.54 7.67
CA ASN A 348 5.40 -9.45 8.29
C ASN A 348 5.84 -8.13 7.66
N LEU A 349 4.89 -7.37 7.13
CA LEU A 349 5.09 -6.09 6.49
C LEU A 349 4.32 -5.01 7.26
N TYR A 350 4.87 -3.82 7.25
CA TYR A 350 4.22 -2.67 7.86
C TYR A 350 4.38 -1.46 6.95
N GLY A 351 3.28 -0.77 6.72
CA GLY A 351 3.30 0.62 6.30
C GLY A 351 1.92 1.25 6.29
N PRO A 352 1.89 2.59 6.24
CA PRO A 352 0.68 3.37 6.01
C PRO A 352 0.48 3.65 4.50
N THR A 353 -0.76 3.95 4.12
CA THR A 353 -1.13 4.30 2.74
C THR A 353 -0.42 5.54 2.19
N GLU A 354 0.01 6.42 3.09
CA GLU A 354 0.79 7.61 2.79
C GLU A 354 2.27 7.33 2.43
N ALA A 355 2.70 6.06 2.40
CA ALA A 355 4.07 5.67 2.10
C ALA A 355 4.18 4.45 1.15
N ALA A 356 3.30 4.37 0.15
CA ALA A 356 3.30 3.30 -0.86
C ALA A 356 3.25 1.87 -0.28
N ILE A 357 2.17 1.58 0.43
CA ILE A 357 1.78 0.26 0.97
C ILE A 357 2.59 -0.15 2.21
N ASP A 358 3.82 -0.63 2.05
CA ASP A 358 4.65 -1.14 3.14
C ASP A 358 6.05 -0.53 3.08
N VAL A 359 6.57 -0.13 4.24
CA VAL A 359 7.84 0.60 4.40
C VAL A 359 8.88 -0.18 5.19
N THR A 360 8.46 -1.16 5.98
CA THR A 360 9.35 -2.10 6.67
C THR A 360 8.90 -3.53 6.43
N ALA A 361 9.87 -4.45 6.53
CA ALA A 361 9.63 -5.86 6.32
C ALA A 361 10.45 -6.73 7.27
N TRP A 362 9.83 -7.79 7.75
CA TRP A 362 10.44 -8.87 8.52
C TRP A 362 10.07 -10.20 7.88
N SER A 363 11.07 -11.05 7.65
CA SER A 363 10.84 -12.44 7.24
C SER A 363 11.07 -13.34 8.44
N CYS A 364 10.09 -14.19 8.74
CA CYS A 364 10.20 -15.10 9.86
C CYS A 364 11.40 -16.04 9.65
N PRO A 365 12.39 -16.07 10.55
CA PRO A 365 13.49 -17.02 10.46
C PRO A 365 13.02 -18.44 10.79
N ASP A 366 13.75 -19.42 10.26
CA ASP A 366 13.48 -20.85 10.46
C ASP A 366 13.56 -21.29 11.92
N GLU A 367 14.17 -20.52 12.81
CA GLU A 367 14.31 -20.83 14.24
C GLU A 367 13.59 -19.82 15.13
N PHE A 368 12.59 -19.10 14.60
CA PHE A 368 11.83 -18.14 15.41
C PHE A 368 11.13 -18.78 16.62
N ASP A 369 11.51 -18.37 17.82
CA ASP A 369 10.92 -18.73 19.12
C ASP A 369 10.48 -17.49 19.93
N GLY A 370 10.53 -16.31 19.32
CA GLY A 370 10.25 -15.04 19.96
C GLY A 370 8.77 -14.85 20.31
N ALA A 371 8.52 -14.16 21.43
CA ALA A 371 7.17 -13.73 21.82
C ALA A 371 6.68 -12.49 21.04
N ILE A 372 7.61 -11.70 20.52
CA ILE A 372 7.35 -10.45 19.81
C ILE A 372 7.64 -10.67 18.33
N VAL A 373 6.67 -10.35 17.48
CA VAL A 373 6.86 -10.35 16.03
C VAL A 373 7.14 -8.91 15.59
N PRO A 374 8.37 -8.58 15.16
CA PRO A 374 8.71 -7.22 14.77
C PRO A 374 8.07 -6.86 13.42
N ILE A 375 8.01 -5.56 13.14
CA ILE A 375 7.69 -5.01 11.82
C ILE A 375 8.94 -4.91 10.91
N GLY A 376 10.11 -5.26 11.45
CA GLY A 376 11.33 -5.51 10.69
C GLY A 376 12.17 -4.27 10.44
N ARG A 377 12.80 -4.21 9.26
CA ARG A 377 13.69 -3.11 8.87
C ARG A 377 13.16 -2.37 7.64
N PRO A 378 13.58 -1.11 7.41
CA PRO A 378 13.15 -0.35 6.24
C PRO A 378 13.47 -1.07 4.92
N ILE A 379 12.54 -0.96 3.96
CA ILE A 379 12.74 -1.49 2.60
C ILE A 379 13.68 -0.60 1.78
N ALA A 380 13.98 -1.00 0.55
CA ALA A 380 14.86 -0.22 -0.33
C ALA A 380 14.34 1.21 -0.55
N ASN A 381 15.28 2.16 -0.55
CA ASN A 381 15.05 3.60 -0.71
C ASN A 381 14.07 4.23 0.30
N THR A 382 13.88 3.58 1.44
CA THR A 382 13.03 4.03 2.53
C THR A 382 13.86 4.28 3.77
N ARG A 383 13.55 5.35 4.49
CA ARG A 383 14.18 5.70 5.76
C ARG A 383 13.13 5.71 6.86
N VAL A 384 13.46 5.16 8.03
CA VAL A 384 12.63 5.22 9.21
C VAL A 384 13.40 5.88 10.34
N TYR A 385 12.77 6.84 10.98
CA TYR A 385 13.31 7.55 12.13
C TYR A 385 12.35 7.40 13.32
N LEU A 386 12.90 7.12 14.49
CA LEU A 386 12.15 7.15 15.75
C LEU A 386 12.50 8.45 16.46
N LEU A 387 11.52 9.35 16.56
CA LEU A 387 11.73 10.71 17.05
C LEU A 387 10.92 11.01 18.31
N ASP A 388 11.40 11.95 19.11
CA ASP A 388 10.69 12.50 20.27
C ASP A 388 9.74 13.66 19.89
N GLY A 389 9.11 14.27 20.90
CA GLY A 389 8.21 15.43 20.72
C GLY A 389 8.90 16.71 20.22
N HIS A 390 10.23 16.73 20.12
CA HIS A 390 11.02 17.81 19.55
C HIS A 390 11.61 17.45 18.18
N ARG A 391 11.26 16.27 17.64
CA ARG A 391 11.76 15.72 16.38
C ARG A 391 13.25 15.40 16.43
N ALA A 392 13.81 15.19 17.62
CA ALA A 392 15.15 14.65 17.79
C ALA A 392 15.08 13.11 17.82
N PRO A 393 16.10 12.40 17.31
CA PRO A 393 16.16 10.94 17.39
C PRO A 393 16.17 10.47 18.85
N VAL A 394 15.41 9.42 19.14
CA VAL A 394 15.41 8.79 20.48
C VAL A 394 16.59 7.82 20.62
N PRO A 395 17.09 7.57 21.86
CA PRO A 395 18.11 6.55 22.12
C PRO A 395 17.75 5.16 21.57
N PHE A 396 18.75 4.37 21.19
CA PHE A 396 18.51 3.03 20.67
C PHE A 396 17.78 2.17 21.73
N GLY A 397 16.65 1.58 21.31
CA GLY A 397 15.75 0.82 22.19
C GLY A 397 14.72 1.66 22.96
N ALA A 398 14.82 2.98 22.95
CA ALA A 398 13.78 3.85 23.47
C ALA A 398 12.57 3.91 22.52
N VAL A 399 11.42 4.25 23.09
CA VAL A 399 10.19 4.45 22.32
C VAL A 399 10.21 5.82 21.67
N GLY A 400 9.93 5.86 20.37
CA GLY A 400 9.76 7.09 19.61
C GLY A 400 8.57 7.01 18.66
N GLU A 401 8.13 8.17 18.21
CA GLU A 401 7.16 8.27 17.10
C GLU A 401 7.88 7.93 15.79
N LEU A 402 7.22 7.14 14.95
CA LEU A 402 7.76 6.63 13.69
C LEU A 402 7.53 7.65 12.57
N TYR A 403 8.63 8.12 11.97
CA TYR A 403 8.64 8.99 10.79
C TYR A 403 9.24 8.24 9.60
N ILE A 404 8.66 8.46 8.42
CA ILE A 404 9.00 7.72 7.20
C ILE A 404 9.49 8.70 6.14
N GLY A 405 10.70 8.50 5.61
CA GLY A 405 11.27 9.26 4.50
C GLY A 405 11.60 8.40 3.28
N GLY A 406 12.03 9.04 2.20
CA GLY A 406 12.50 8.37 0.99
C GLY A 406 11.43 8.17 -0.09
N ALA A 407 11.72 7.25 -1.03
CA ALA A 407 11.03 7.15 -2.33
C ALA A 407 9.55 6.78 -2.24
N GLY A 408 9.13 6.12 -1.15
CA GLY A 408 7.75 5.69 -0.94
C GLY A 408 6.79 6.78 -0.46
N VAL A 409 7.30 7.92 0.02
CA VAL A 409 6.46 8.97 0.64
C VAL A 409 5.51 9.59 -0.40
N ALA A 410 4.21 9.51 -0.11
CA ALA A 410 3.15 10.03 -0.98
C ALA A 410 3.28 11.54 -1.23
N ARG A 411 2.66 12.02 -2.31
CA ARG A 411 2.66 13.45 -2.65
C ARG A 411 1.99 14.28 -1.55
N GLY A 412 0.92 13.77 -0.96
CA GLY A 412 0.14 14.42 0.09
C GLY A 412 -1.29 13.88 0.13
N TYR A 413 -2.18 14.66 0.72
CA TYR A 413 -3.62 14.39 0.73
C TYR A 413 -4.34 15.26 -0.31
N LEU A 414 -5.17 14.61 -1.14
CA LEU A 414 -5.99 15.26 -2.15
C LEU A 414 -6.87 16.32 -1.50
N ASN A 415 -6.86 17.54 -2.05
CA ASN A 415 -7.70 18.67 -1.60
C ASN A 415 -7.56 19.02 -0.11
N ARG A 416 -6.41 18.71 0.53
CA ARG A 416 -6.14 18.97 1.95
C ARG A 416 -4.71 19.49 2.18
N PRO A 417 -4.38 20.73 1.74
CA PRO A 417 -3.04 21.28 1.86
C PRO A 417 -2.58 21.46 3.31
N GLU A 418 -3.47 21.85 4.22
CA GLU A 418 -3.15 22.03 5.65
C GLU A 418 -2.76 20.71 6.31
N LEU A 419 -3.58 19.67 6.16
CA LEU A 419 -3.27 18.33 6.66
C LEU A 419 -2.02 17.75 6.00
N THR A 420 -1.79 18.08 4.73
CA THR A 420 -0.56 17.69 4.02
C THR A 420 0.66 18.36 4.67
N ALA A 421 0.62 19.65 4.96
CA ALA A 421 1.71 20.35 5.61
C ALA A 421 1.96 19.87 7.06
N GLU A 422 0.90 19.46 7.76
CA GLU A 422 1.01 18.88 9.11
C GLU A 422 1.70 17.51 9.10
N ARG A 423 1.35 16.64 8.15
CA ARG A 423 1.78 15.24 8.14
C ARG A 423 2.98 14.95 7.26
N PHE A 424 3.24 15.76 6.23
CA PHE A 424 4.35 15.60 5.29
C PHE A 424 5.32 16.79 5.45
N ILE A 425 6.25 16.66 6.38
CA ILE A 425 7.17 17.73 6.77
C ILE A 425 8.49 17.64 6.00
N ALA A 426 9.23 18.74 5.93
CA ALA A 426 10.61 18.71 5.43
C ALA A 426 11.49 17.84 6.35
N SER A 427 12.35 17.01 5.76
CA SER A 427 13.30 16.22 6.53
C SER A 427 14.41 17.11 7.11
N PRO A 428 14.66 17.08 8.43
CA PRO A 428 15.82 17.75 9.02
C PRO A 428 17.12 16.95 8.83
N PHE A 429 17.04 15.72 8.29
CA PHE A 429 18.17 14.79 8.22
C PHE A 429 18.73 14.64 6.80
N VAL A 430 17.90 14.84 5.79
CA VAL A 430 18.28 14.70 4.37
C VAL A 430 17.71 15.88 3.60
N GLU A 431 18.58 16.70 3.03
CA GLU A 431 18.18 17.88 2.26
C GLU A 431 17.30 17.49 1.06
N GLY A 432 16.19 18.20 0.88
CA GLY A 432 15.23 17.96 -0.20
C GLY A 432 14.29 16.75 -0.01
N ASP A 433 14.49 15.95 1.05
CA ASP A 433 13.59 14.84 1.40
C ASP A 433 12.40 15.32 2.25
N ARG A 434 11.34 14.51 2.28
CA ARG A 434 10.17 14.75 3.13
C ARG A 434 9.96 13.58 4.07
N LEU A 435 9.45 13.87 5.27
CA LEU A 435 9.05 12.86 6.24
C LEU A 435 7.52 12.83 6.36
N TYR A 436 6.95 11.64 6.28
CA TYR A 436 5.59 11.39 6.70
C TYR A 436 5.56 11.01 8.19
N ARG A 437 4.74 11.72 8.97
CA ARG A 437 4.49 11.47 10.39
C ARG A 437 3.34 10.46 10.56
N SER A 438 3.66 9.22 10.94
CA SER A 438 2.66 8.13 10.94
C SER A 438 1.69 8.16 12.13
N GLY A 439 2.11 8.76 13.25
CA GLY A 439 1.42 8.65 14.54
C GLY A 439 1.62 7.28 15.23
N ASP A 440 2.44 6.40 14.68
CA ASP A 440 2.75 5.10 15.29
C ASP A 440 3.94 5.22 16.25
N LEU A 441 3.90 4.44 17.33
CA LEU A 441 4.99 4.31 18.29
C LEU A 441 5.74 3.00 18.05
N ALA A 442 7.06 3.07 18.06
CA ALA A 442 7.93 1.92 17.89
C ALA A 442 9.22 2.06 18.69
N ARG A 443 9.98 0.97 18.77
CA ARG A 443 11.36 0.95 19.28
C ARG A 443 12.22 -0.02 18.49
N TYR A 444 13.53 0.21 18.48
CA TYR A 444 14.48 -0.78 17.97
C TYR A 444 14.70 -1.92 18.97
N LEU A 445 14.70 -3.15 18.47
CA LEU A 445 15.17 -4.33 19.18
C LEU A 445 16.70 -4.44 19.06
N PRO A 446 17.38 -5.21 19.92
CA PRO A 446 18.84 -5.36 19.88
C PRO A 446 19.42 -5.82 18.54
N ASP A 447 18.62 -6.54 17.75
CA ASP A 447 18.97 -7.02 16.43
C ASP A 447 18.71 -5.98 15.31
N GLY A 448 18.30 -4.76 15.65
CA GLY A 448 17.99 -3.68 14.71
C GLY A 448 16.63 -3.79 14.02
N ASN A 449 15.81 -4.79 14.33
CA ASN A 449 14.41 -4.81 13.90
C ASN A 449 13.57 -3.82 14.71
N LEU A 450 12.50 -3.32 14.11
CA LEU A 450 11.53 -2.44 14.78
C LEU A 450 10.41 -3.26 15.40
N GLU A 451 10.10 -2.99 16.67
CA GLU A 451 8.88 -3.44 17.35
C GLU A 451 7.83 -2.33 17.29
N PHE A 452 6.64 -2.67 16.80
CA PHE A 452 5.48 -1.79 16.84
C PHE A 452 4.79 -1.86 18.21
N LEU A 453 4.51 -0.71 18.81
CA LEU A 453 3.98 -0.61 20.18
C LEU A 453 2.54 -0.08 20.24
N GLY A 454 2.04 0.50 19.15
CA GLY A 454 0.71 1.10 19.11
C GLY A 454 0.72 2.47 18.46
N ARG A 455 -0.28 3.27 18.79
CA ARG A 455 -0.46 4.63 18.26
C ARG A 455 -0.36 5.67 19.36
N ASN A 456 0.07 6.87 18.98
CA ASN A 456 0.07 8.04 19.86
C ASN A 456 -1.22 8.87 19.74
N ASP A 457 -2.16 8.45 18.89
CA ASP A 457 -3.47 9.05 18.65
C ASP A 457 -4.59 8.01 18.85
N ASP A 458 -5.85 8.44 18.69
CA ASP A 458 -7.03 7.62 18.94
C ASP A 458 -7.33 6.60 17.82
N GLN A 459 -6.55 6.59 16.73
CA GLN A 459 -6.81 5.70 15.62
C GLN A 459 -6.63 4.23 16.03
N VAL A 460 -7.49 3.37 15.48
CA VAL A 460 -7.45 1.92 15.73
C VAL A 460 -7.46 1.14 14.42
N LYS A 461 -6.91 -0.07 14.44
CA LYS A 461 -7.04 -1.04 13.35
C LYS A 461 -7.92 -2.19 13.82
N ILE A 462 -9.08 -2.37 13.18
CA ILE A 462 -10.03 -3.42 13.52
C ILE A 462 -10.20 -4.30 12.29
N ARG A 463 -9.74 -5.55 12.37
CA ARG A 463 -9.76 -6.50 11.24
C ARG A 463 -9.06 -5.95 9.99
N GLY A 464 -7.97 -5.21 10.21
CA GLY A 464 -7.18 -4.54 9.18
C GLY A 464 -7.78 -3.24 8.63
N PHE A 465 -9.01 -2.87 9.03
CA PHE A 465 -9.60 -1.59 8.67
C PHE A 465 -9.03 -0.50 9.56
N ARG A 466 -8.46 0.54 8.93
CA ARG A 466 -8.05 1.77 9.59
C ARG A 466 -9.30 2.56 9.97
N ILE A 467 -9.56 2.73 11.26
CA ILE A 467 -10.75 3.43 11.78
C ILE A 467 -10.29 4.57 12.68
N GLU A 468 -10.90 5.72 12.48
CA GLU A 468 -10.73 6.91 13.31
C GLU A 468 -11.97 7.03 14.21
N PRO A 469 -11.89 6.78 15.53
CA PRO A 469 -13.06 6.88 16.40
C PRO A 469 -13.71 8.27 16.37
N GLY A 470 -12.94 9.32 16.08
CA GLY A 470 -13.46 10.67 15.82
C GLY A 470 -14.48 10.72 14.68
N GLU A 471 -14.32 9.91 13.62
CA GLU A 471 -15.29 9.79 12.51
C GLU A 471 -16.64 9.27 12.99
N ILE A 472 -16.60 8.26 13.86
CA ILE A 472 -17.80 7.66 14.45
C ILE A 472 -18.43 8.63 15.44
N ALA A 473 -17.62 9.27 16.31
CA ALA A 473 -18.09 10.24 17.29
C ALA A 473 -18.79 11.44 16.63
N ALA A 474 -18.23 11.97 15.54
CA ALA A 474 -18.84 13.05 14.77
C ALA A 474 -20.23 12.66 14.24
N ARG A 475 -20.37 11.45 13.69
CA ARG A 475 -21.67 10.94 13.20
C ARG A 475 -22.66 10.64 14.32
N LEU A 476 -22.20 10.18 15.48
CA LEU A 476 -23.06 10.01 16.66
C LEU A 476 -23.61 11.35 17.15
N CYS A 477 -22.82 12.42 17.09
CA CYS A 477 -23.28 13.77 17.46
C CYS A 477 -24.32 14.37 16.50
N GLU A 478 -24.38 13.89 15.25
CA GLU A 478 -25.40 14.29 14.26
C GLU A 478 -26.72 13.52 14.42
N HIS A 479 -26.74 12.41 15.17
CA HIS A 479 -27.93 11.57 15.30
C HIS A 479 -28.96 12.24 16.24
N PRO A 480 -30.20 12.50 15.77
CA PRO A 480 -31.25 13.00 16.65
C PRO A 480 -31.61 11.96 17.71
N PHE A 481 -31.85 12.40 18.95
CA PHE A 481 -32.20 11.54 20.08
C PHE A 481 -33.50 10.77 19.90
#